data_AF-A0A7S1AY66-F1
#
_entry.id   AF-A0A7S1AY66-F1
#
_cell.length_a   1.000
_cell.length_b   1.000
_cell.length_c   1.000
_cell.angle_alpha   90.00
_cell.angle_beta   90.00
_cell.angle_gamma   90.00
#
_symmetry.space_group_name_H-M   'P 1'
#
loop_
_entity.id
_entity.type
_entity.pdbx_description
1 polymer ?
#
loop_
_entity_poly.entity_id
_entity_poly.type
_entity_poly.pdbx_seq_one_letter_code
_entity_poly.pdbx_strand_id
1 'polypeptide(L)'
;VGILFGSTLISYLSSAMMEFTVRRRDRATAMRMLRRYLRQHSVDTQLGLRVTRQAEHGLGGTEMISDADVTALSLLQVSLRAELHYNIFGRHIARHPLFRLWADLSIMVAQEVCRSASTFAYLNAKDQLFSAGSSTNKVYHAVS
;
A
#
# COMPACT_ATOMS: atom_id res chain seq x y z
N VAL A 1 39.66 -16.41 -0.36
CA VAL A 1 38.21 -16.71 -0.15
C VAL A 1 37.60 -15.82 0.95
N GLY A 2 38.12 -15.79 2.18
CA GLY A 2 37.53 -14.99 3.29
C GLY A 2 37.39 -13.47 3.07
N ILE A 3 38.29 -12.83 2.32
CA ILE A 3 38.23 -11.37 2.05
C ILE A 3 37.04 -11.00 1.14
N LEU A 4 36.67 -11.87 0.20
CA LEU A 4 35.55 -11.65 -0.73
C LEU A 4 34.18 -11.88 -0.06
N PHE A 5 34.11 -12.71 0.98
CA PHE A 5 32.91 -12.87 1.80
C PHE A 5 32.72 -11.70 2.79
N GLY A 6 33.82 -11.14 3.31
CA GLY A 6 33.76 -9.95 4.16
C GLY A 6 33.28 -8.71 3.40
N SER A 7 33.73 -8.51 2.16
CA SER A 7 33.37 -7.34 1.36
C SER A 7 31.91 -7.33 0.92
N THR A 8 31.32 -8.49 0.59
CA THR A 8 29.90 -8.60 0.23
C THR A 8 28.99 -8.38 1.43
N LEU A 9 29.35 -8.89 2.60
CA LEU A 9 28.60 -8.68 3.84
C LEU A 9 28.61 -7.20 4.27
N ILE A 10 29.78 -6.55 4.22
CA ILE A 10 29.92 -5.11 4.51
C ILE A 10 29.14 -4.28 3.49
N SER A 11 29.17 -4.65 2.21
CA SER A 11 28.42 -3.96 1.15
C SER A 11 26.91 -4.10 1.33
N TYR A 12 26.42 -5.28 1.68
CA TYR A 12 25.00 -5.52 1.98
C TYR A 12 24.52 -4.70 3.19
N LEU A 13 25.30 -4.73 4.28
CA LEU A 13 24.99 -3.96 5.48
C LEU A 13 25.00 -2.45 5.22
N SER A 14 25.97 -1.98 4.42
CA SER A 14 26.07 -0.58 4.01
C SER A 14 24.90 -0.15 3.12
N SER A 15 24.47 -1.00 2.19
CA SER A 15 23.28 -0.77 1.35
C SER A 15 22.02 -0.67 2.20
N ALA A 16 21.81 -1.61 3.12
CA ALA A 16 20.67 -1.61 4.03
C ALA A 16 20.65 -0.38 4.95
N MET A 17 21.81 0.03 5.49
CA MET A 17 21.93 1.25 6.28
C MET A 17 21.67 2.51 5.43
N MET A 18 22.16 2.54 4.21
CA MET A 18 21.91 3.65 3.27
C MET A 18 20.42 3.78 2.98
N GLU A 19 19.74 2.70 2.61
CA GLU A 19 18.29 2.66 2.39
C GLU A 19 17.51 3.13 3.63
N PHE A 20 17.93 2.69 4.83
CA PHE A 20 17.32 3.14 6.09
C PHE A 20 17.52 4.64 6.32
N THR A 21 18.72 5.17 6.06
CA THR A 21 19.02 6.60 6.24
C THR A 21 18.28 7.48 5.23
N VAL A 22 18.13 7.01 3.98
CA VAL A 22 17.38 7.70 2.93
C VAL A 22 15.90 7.79 3.32
N ARG A 23 15.26 6.67 3.69
CA ARG A 23 13.86 6.67 4.16
C ARG A 23 13.61 7.61 5.34
N ARG A 24 14.55 7.68 6.29
CA ARG A 24 14.47 8.63 7.42
C ARG A 24 14.59 10.09 6.96
N ARG A 25 15.48 10.38 6.02
CA ARG A 25 15.66 11.73 5.46
C ARG A 25 14.42 12.18 4.69
N ASP A 26 13.79 11.29 3.94
CA ASP A 26 12.60 11.61 3.15
C ASP A 26 11.43 11.97 4.05
N ARG A 27 11.16 11.16 5.09
CA ARG A 27 10.14 11.44 6.11
C ARG A 27 10.38 12.78 6.82
N ALA A 28 11.62 13.04 7.24
CA ALA A 28 11.97 14.30 7.90
C ALA A 28 11.82 15.51 6.97
N THR A 29 12.08 15.33 5.68
CA THR A 29 11.93 16.39 4.67
C THR A 29 10.47 16.68 4.37
N ALA A 30 9.64 15.65 4.19
CA ALA A 30 8.19 15.79 4.02
C ALA A 30 7.53 16.53 5.19
N MET A 31 7.87 16.16 6.44
CA MET A 31 7.34 16.84 7.63
C MET A 31 7.78 18.29 7.75
N ARG A 32 9.03 18.60 7.38
CA ARG A 32 9.52 20.00 7.35
C ARG A 32 8.76 20.83 6.32
N MET A 33 8.50 20.28 5.14
CA MET A 33 7.70 20.95 4.10
C MET A 33 6.27 21.21 4.55
N LEU A 34 5.61 20.22 5.17
CA LEU A 34 4.26 20.37 5.69
C LEU A 34 4.17 21.49 6.75
N ARG A 35 5.07 21.50 7.74
CA ARG A 35 5.08 22.54 8.78
C ARG A 35 5.32 23.94 8.19
N ARG A 36 6.18 24.04 7.18
CA ARG A 36 6.41 25.30 6.44
C ARG A 36 5.16 25.75 5.71
N TYR A 37 4.48 24.84 5.01
CA TYR A 37 3.23 25.11 4.29
C TYR A 37 2.14 25.63 5.23
N LEU A 38 1.90 24.94 6.35
CA LEU A 38 0.89 25.36 7.35
C LEU A 38 1.18 26.76 7.90
N ARG A 39 2.46 27.06 8.16
CA ARG A 39 2.89 28.39 8.63
C ARG A 39 2.72 29.48 7.57
N GLN A 40 3.04 29.18 6.30
CA GLN A 40 2.91 30.13 5.19
C GLN A 40 1.46 30.53 4.93
N HIS A 41 0.52 29.60 5.14
CA HIS A 41 -0.91 29.84 4.96
C HIS A 41 -1.62 30.29 6.25
N SER A 42 -0.90 30.62 7.32
CA SER A 42 -1.46 31.03 8.61
C SER A 42 -2.57 30.10 9.11
N VAL A 43 -2.37 28.79 8.93
CA VAL A 43 -3.35 27.79 9.40
C VAL A 43 -3.46 27.87 10.91
N ASP A 44 -4.69 27.84 11.42
CA ASP A 44 -4.97 27.82 12.85
C ASP A 44 -4.11 26.77 13.58
N THR A 45 -3.64 27.10 14.78
CA THR A 45 -2.68 26.27 15.52
C THR A 45 -3.27 24.91 15.88
N GLN A 46 -4.56 24.84 16.24
CA GLN A 46 -5.20 23.55 16.55
C GLN A 46 -5.36 22.69 15.30
N LEU A 47 -5.78 23.29 14.18
CA LEU A 47 -5.87 22.59 12.90
C LEU A 47 -4.49 22.11 12.43
N GLY A 48 -3.47 22.96 12.51
CA GLY A 48 -2.09 22.64 12.13
C GLY A 48 -1.50 21.48 12.95
N LEU A 49 -1.78 21.43 14.26
CA LEU A 49 -1.40 20.30 15.11
C LEU A 49 -2.11 19.00 14.71
N ARG A 50 -3.41 19.06 14.40
CA ARG A 50 -4.17 17.88 13.95
C ARG A 50 -3.64 17.33 12.63
N VAL A 51 -3.39 18.20 11.65
CA VAL A 51 -2.84 17.83 10.33
C VAL A 51 -1.44 17.25 10.48
N THR A 52 -0.57 17.88 11.28
CA THR A 52 0.81 17.41 11.51
C THR A 52 0.82 16.02 12.16
N ARG A 53 -0.01 15.79 13.19
CA ARG A 53 -0.12 14.48 13.86
C ARG A 53 -0.66 13.40 12.92
N GLN A 54 -1.63 13.75 12.06
CA GLN A 54 -2.17 12.81 11.08
C GLN A 54 -1.12 12.44 10.03
N ALA A 55 -0.36 13.42 9.53
CA ALA A 55 0.73 13.18 8.58
C ALA A 55 1.87 12.35 9.19
N GLU A 56 2.26 12.60 10.45
CA GLU A 56 3.26 11.80 11.16
C GLU A 56 2.82 10.34 11.32
N HIS A 57 1.53 10.10 11.56
CA HIS A 57 0.98 8.75 11.64
C HIS A 57 1.00 8.06 10.26
N GLY A 58 0.59 8.76 9.19
CA GLY A 58 0.62 8.23 7.84
C GLY A 58 2.03 7.91 7.35
N LEU A 59 3.01 8.76 7.66
CA LEU A 59 4.43 8.52 7.32
C LEU A 59 5.05 7.41 8.16
N GLY A 60 4.51 7.09 9.33
CA GLY A 60 5.01 6.04 10.22
C GLY A 60 4.63 4.61 9.81
N GLY A 61 3.64 4.46 8.92
CA GLY A 61 3.17 3.16 8.44
C GLY A 61 4.21 2.40 7.62
N THR A 62 4.06 1.07 7.57
CA THR A 62 4.72 0.24 6.55
C THR A 62 4.10 0.63 5.21
N GLU A 63 4.90 1.21 4.32
CA GLU A 63 4.46 1.54 2.97
C GLU A 63 4.17 0.22 2.25
N MET A 64 2.87 -0.09 2.07
CA MET A 64 2.48 -1.31 1.37
C MET A 64 2.60 -1.06 -0.13
N ILE A 65 3.42 -1.88 -0.76
CA ILE A 65 3.69 -1.82 -2.20
C ILE A 65 2.39 -2.15 -2.93
N SER A 66 1.93 -1.24 -3.78
CA SER A 66 0.79 -1.47 -4.65
C SER A 66 1.25 -2.17 -5.95
N ASP A 67 0.32 -2.80 -6.68
CA ASP A 67 0.63 -3.39 -7.98
C ASP A 67 1.24 -2.39 -8.98
N ALA A 68 0.92 -1.10 -8.85
CA ALA A 68 1.45 -0.03 -9.69
C ALA A 68 2.93 0.25 -9.41
N ASP A 69 3.40 -0.05 -8.20
CA ASP A 69 4.78 0.15 -7.78
C ASP A 69 5.69 -1.00 -8.25
N VAL A 70 5.12 -2.12 -8.72
CA VAL A 70 5.87 -3.31 -9.16
C VAL A 70 5.86 -3.40 -10.68
N THR A 71 6.79 -2.70 -11.33
CA THR A 71 6.94 -2.70 -12.79
C THR A 71 7.07 -4.11 -13.38
N ALA A 72 7.68 -5.07 -12.65
CA ALA A 72 7.80 -6.45 -13.11
C ALA A 72 6.44 -7.14 -13.37
N LEU A 73 5.35 -6.72 -12.71
CA LEU A 73 4.02 -7.26 -12.94
C LEU A 73 3.44 -6.90 -14.31
N SER A 74 3.95 -5.86 -14.98
CA SER A 74 3.54 -5.51 -16.36
C SER A 74 4.21 -6.41 -17.41
N LEU A 75 5.30 -7.08 -17.04
CA LEU A 75 6.03 -8.02 -17.90
C LEU A 75 5.42 -9.42 -17.89
N LEU A 76 4.51 -9.70 -16.95
CA LEU A 76 3.84 -10.99 -16.86
C LEU A 76 2.75 -11.12 -17.94
N GLN A 77 2.59 -12.34 -18.45
CA GLN A 77 1.44 -12.68 -19.28
C GLN A 77 0.14 -12.48 -18.51
N VAL A 78 -0.93 -12.12 -19.21
CA VAL A 78 -2.25 -11.84 -18.61
C VAL A 78 -2.77 -13.01 -17.77
N SER A 79 -2.57 -14.25 -18.24
CA SER A 79 -2.95 -15.48 -17.53
C SER A 79 -2.22 -15.63 -16.20
N LEU A 80 -0.90 -15.46 -16.20
CA LEU A 80 -0.07 -15.58 -14.99
C LEU A 80 -0.38 -14.45 -13.99
N ARG A 81 -0.67 -13.25 -14.49
CA ARG A 81 -1.12 -12.14 -13.64
C ARG A 81 -2.50 -12.41 -13.03
N ALA A 82 -3.43 -12.99 -13.79
CA ALA A 82 -4.74 -13.39 -13.28
C ALA A 82 -4.65 -14.45 -12.19
N GLU A 83 -3.76 -15.43 -12.36
CA GLU A 83 -3.48 -16.47 -11.37
C GLU A 83 -2.87 -15.88 -10.10
N LEU A 84 -1.88 -14.98 -10.22
CA LEU A 84 -1.29 -14.27 -9.09
C LEU A 84 -2.35 -13.48 -8.30
N HIS A 85 -3.17 -12.69 -8.99
CA HIS A 85 -4.25 -11.93 -8.35
C HIS A 85 -5.24 -12.86 -7.65
N TYR A 86 -5.61 -13.98 -8.26
CA TYR A 86 -6.47 -14.97 -7.60
C TYR A 86 -5.81 -15.60 -6.36
N ASN A 87 -4.50 -15.84 -6.38
CA ASN A 87 -3.78 -16.34 -5.21
C ASN A 87 -3.81 -15.32 -4.06
N ILE A 88 -3.68 -14.03 -4.37
CA ILE A 88 -3.69 -12.93 -3.41
C ILE A 88 -5.12 -12.68 -2.86
N PHE A 89 -6.11 -12.52 -3.74
CA PHE A 89 -7.46 -12.07 -3.40
C PHE A 89 -8.48 -13.20 -3.22
N GLY A 90 -8.24 -14.38 -3.80
CA GLY A 90 -9.22 -15.48 -3.91
C GLY A 90 -9.76 -15.91 -2.55
N ARG A 91 -8.88 -16.11 -1.56
CA ARG A 91 -9.28 -16.45 -0.18
C ARG A 91 -10.15 -15.38 0.48
N HIS A 92 -10.00 -14.12 0.07
CA HIS A 92 -10.70 -12.98 0.63
C HIS A 92 -12.08 -12.84 0.01
N ILE A 93 -12.18 -12.95 -1.32
CA ILE A 93 -13.46 -12.86 -2.03
C ILE A 93 -14.32 -14.11 -1.80
N ALA A 94 -13.72 -15.31 -1.69
CA ALA A 94 -14.44 -16.57 -1.48
C ALA A 94 -15.09 -16.68 -0.08
N ARG A 95 -14.86 -15.72 0.82
CA ARG A 95 -15.66 -15.59 2.06
C ARG A 95 -17.09 -15.16 1.76
N HIS A 96 -17.32 -14.44 0.66
CA HIS A 96 -18.64 -14.05 0.23
C HIS A 96 -19.30 -15.20 -0.56
N PRO A 97 -20.51 -15.66 -0.19
CA PRO A 97 -21.15 -16.82 -0.82
C PRO A 97 -21.27 -16.73 -2.34
N LEU A 98 -21.54 -15.53 -2.88
CA LEU A 98 -21.62 -15.30 -4.32
C LEU A 98 -20.29 -15.61 -5.04
N PHE A 99 -19.18 -15.08 -4.54
CA PHE A 99 -17.88 -15.27 -5.19
C PHE A 99 -17.34 -16.68 -4.98
N ARG A 100 -17.69 -17.32 -3.86
CA ARG A 100 -17.41 -18.74 -3.64
C ARG A 100 -18.09 -19.60 -4.70
N LEU A 101 -19.40 -19.40 -4.89
CA LEU A 101 -20.16 -20.11 -5.93
C LEU A 101 -19.55 -19.87 -7.32
N TRP A 102 -19.14 -18.64 -7.64
CA TRP A 102 -18.51 -18.34 -8.93
C TRP A 102 -17.16 -19.05 -9.10
N ALA A 103 -16.35 -19.12 -8.05
CA ALA A 103 -15.10 -19.87 -8.07
C ALA A 103 -15.32 -21.38 -8.28
N ASP A 104 -16.37 -21.93 -7.67
CA ASP A 104 -16.76 -23.34 -7.82
C ASP A 104 -17.30 -23.64 -9.23
N LEU A 105 -17.98 -22.67 -9.87
CA LEU A 105 -18.52 -22.81 -11.22
C LEU A 105 -17.46 -22.58 -12.31
N SER A 106 -16.57 -21.60 -12.13
CA SER A 106 -15.54 -21.27 -13.11
C SER A 106 -14.38 -20.50 -12.47
N ILE A 107 -13.23 -21.17 -12.41
CA ILE A 107 -11.98 -20.54 -11.97
C ILE A 107 -11.58 -19.35 -12.83
N MET A 108 -11.90 -19.37 -14.13
CA MET A 108 -11.60 -18.26 -15.04
C MET A 108 -12.38 -17.00 -14.68
N VAL A 109 -13.66 -17.13 -14.29
CA VAL A 109 -14.47 -16.00 -13.85
C VAL A 109 -13.93 -15.43 -12.54
N ALA A 110 -13.57 -16.30 -11.59
CA ALA A 110 -13.01 -15.85 -10.32
C ALA A 110 -11.64 -15.16 -10.49
N GLN A 111 -10.77 -15.69 -11.36
CA GLN A 111 -9.51 -15.05 -11.74
C GLN A 111 -9.73 -13.69 -12.39
N GLU A 112 -10.70 -13.57 -13.30
CA GLU A 112 -11.01 -12.31 -13.98
C GLU A 112 -11.55 -11.24 -13.02
N VAL A 113 -12.40 -11.63 -12.07
CA VAL A 113 -12.88 -10.73 -11.01
C VAL A 113 -11.71 -10.27 -10.14
N CYS A 114 -10.83 -11.18 -9.69
CA CYS A 114 -9.64 -10.82 -8.92
C CYS A 114 -8.67 -9.91 -9.70
N ARG A 115 -8.58 -10.09 -11.01
CA ARG A 115 -7.68 -9.31 -11.88
C ARG A 115 -8.21 -7.89 -12.12
N SER A 116 -9.50 -7.75 -12.40
CA SER A 116 -10.10 -6.52 -12.92
C SER A 116 -10.79 -5.65 -11.87
N ALA A 117 -11.33 -6.27 -10.82
CA ALA A 117 -12.20 -5.59 -9.85
C ALA A 117 -11.63 -5.55 -8.42
N SER A 118 -10.55 -6.29 -8.14
CA SER A 118 -9.99 -6.38 -6.79
C SER A 118 -8.72 -5.56 -6.64
N THR A 119 -8.66 -4.78 -5.56
CA THR A 119 -7.45 -4.08 -5.11
C THR A 119 -7.48 -3.97 -3.59
N PHE A 120 -6.32 -3.82 -2.96
CA PHE A 120 -6.26 -3.52 -1.53
C PHE A 120 -6.37 -2.01 -1.32
N ALA A 121 -7.24 -1.64 -0.37
CA ALA A 121 -7.26 -0.31 0.21
C ALA A 121 -6.78 -0.43 1.65
N TYR A 122 -5.65 0.21 1.95
CA TYR A 122 -5.11 0.27 3.29
C TYR A 122 -5.60 1.54 3.98
N LEU A 123 -6.19 1.37 5.16
CA LEU A 123 -6.75 2.46 5.95
C LEU A 123 -5.98 2.56 7.25
N ASN A 124 -5.56 3.76 7.60
CA ASN A 124 -5.09 4.06 8.95
C ASN A 124 -6.28 4.18 9.90
N ALA A 125 -6.03 4.06 11.20
CA ALA A 125 -7.07 4.14 12.24
C ALA A 125 -7.89 5.46 12.23
N LYS A 126 -7.43 6.48 11.52
CA LYS A 126 -8.07 7.80 11.41
C LYS A 126 -8.58 8.12 10.00
N ASP A 127 -8.41 7.21 9.04
CA ASP A 127 -8.88 7.43 7.67
C ASP A 127 -10.39 7.19 7.58
N GLN A 128 -11.09 8.16 7.00
CA GLN A 128 -12.53 8.06 6.80
C GLN A 128 -12.81 7.48 5.42
N LEU A 129 -13.21 6.20 5.37
CA LEU A 129 -13.53 5.52 4.12
C LEU A 129 -14.85 6.00 3.50
N PHE A 130 -15.83 6.33 4.34
CA PHE A 130 -17.14 6.82 3.92
C PHE A 130 -17.50 8.11 4.65
N SER A 131 -17.99 9.08 3.89
CA SER A 131 -18.54 10.34 4.42
C SER A 131 -20.04 10.37 4.25
N ALA A 132 -20.77 10.80 5.29
CA ALA A 132 -22.21 10.90 5.24
C ALA A 132 -22.66 11.80 4.07
N GLY A 133 -23.61 11.32 3.26
CA GLY A 133 -24.10 12.04 2.08
C GLY A 133 -23.22 11.95 0.84
N SER A 134 -22.05 11.29 0.90
CA SER A 134 -21.21 11.06 -0.28
C SER A 134 -21.65 9.79 -1.05
N SER A 135 -21.65 9.86 -2.38
CA SER A 135 -21.84 8.68 -3.24
C SER A 135 -20.52 7.91 -3.40
N THR A 136 -20.58 6.57 -3.36
CA THR A 136 -19.43 5.70 -3.63
C THR A 136 -19.69 4.82 -4.85
N ASN A 137 -18.66 4.66 -5.69
CA ASN A 137 -18.65 3.74 -6.84
C ASN A 137 -17.88 2.45 -6.54
N LYS A 138 -17.46 2.25 -5.27
CA LYS A 138 -16.66 1.11 -4.84
C LYS A 138 -17.31 0.43 -3.65
N VAL A 139 -17.18 -0.90 -3.63
CA VAL A 139 -17.56 -1.76 -2.50
C VAL A 139 -16.30 -2.21 -1.79
N TYR A 140 -16.35 -2.26 -0.47
CA TYR A 140 -15.22 -2.65 0.37
C TYR A 140 -15.58 -3.85 1.21
N HIS A 141 -14.68 -4.83 1.24
CA HIS A 141 -14.77 -5.99 2.11
C HIS A 141 -13.61 -5.93 3.10
N ALA A 142 -13.92 -5.89 4.40
CA ALA A 142 -12.90 -5.82 5.44
C ALA A 142 -12.17 -7.17 5.54
N VAL A 143 -10.84 -7.13 5.45
CA VAL A 143 -9.98 -8.31 5.58
C VAL A 143 -8.85 -8.03 6.55
N SER A 144 -8.78 -8.87 7.57
CA SER A 144 -7.76 -8.93 8.62
C SER A 144 -6.75 -10.04 8.34
#